data_AF-A0A959RQD7-F1
#
_entry.id   AF-A0A959RQD7-F1
#
_cell.length_a   1.000
_cell.length_b   1.000
_cell.length_c   1.000
_cell.angle_alpha   90.00
_cell.angle_beta   90.00
_cell.angle_gamma   90.00
#
_symmetry.space_group_name_H-M   'P 1'
#
loop_
_entity.id
_entity.type
_entity.pdbx_description
1 polymer ?
#
loop_
_entity_poly.entity_id
_entity_poly.type
_entity_poly.pdbx_seq_one_letter_code
_entity_poly.pdbx_strand_id
1 'polypeptide(L)' 'MKINNIEGKMLVKKRFTNVIILFLFILILSQSKIISQSLLDTNAKVEEITSGIQQPEGPIWSDSLGLLFSDIKGNIIYK' A
#
# COMPACT_ATOMS: atom_id res chain seq x y z
N MET A 1 -0.16 41.13 -47.78
CA MET A 1 -1.18 40.57 -46.86
C MET A 1 -1.00 39.05 -46.72
N LYS A 2 0.03 38.59 -46.01
CA LYS A 2 0.33 37.15 -45.77
C LYS A 2 0.92 36.86 -44.38
N ILE A 3 1.45 37.88 -43.70
CA ILE A 3 2.17 37.77 -42.42
C ILE A 3 1.23 37.38 -41.28
N ASN A 4 0.04 37.99 -41.19
CA ASN A 4 -0.95 37.72 -40.14
C ASN A 4 -1.44 36.26 -40.10
N ASN A 5 -1.39 35.55 -41.23
CA ASN A 5 -1.80 34.14 -41.34
C ASN A 5 -0.74 33.18 -40.77
N ILE A 6 0.54 33.55 -40.87
CA ILE A 6 1.66 32.73 -40.37
C ILE A 6 1.75 32.83 -38.84
N GLU A 7 1.59 34.04 -38.30
CA GLU A 7 1.57 34.27 -36.84
C GLU A 7 0.38 33.58 -36.17
N GLY A 8 -0.81 33.65 -36.79
CA GLY A 8 -1.99 32.92 -36.31
C GLY A 8 -1.80 31.41 -36.28
N LYS A 9 -1.19 30.82 -37.33
CA LYS A 9 -0.86 29.39 -37.38
C LYS A 9 0.18 28.99 -36.33
N MET A 10 1.17 29.83 -36.09
CA MET A 10 2.21 29.59 -35.08
C MET A 10 1.62 29.62 -33.66
N LEU A 11 0.71 30.54 -33.39
CA LEU A 11 0.05 30.69 -32.09
C LEU A 11 -0.90 29.52 -31.79
N VAL A 12 -1.64 29.03 -32.78
CA VAL A 12 -2.48 27.81 -32.67
C VAL A 12 -1.62 26.57 -32.42
N LYS A 13 -0.49 26.42 -33.12
CA LYS A 13 0.43 25.30 -32.94
C LYS A 13 0.99 25.27 -31.51
N LYS A 14 1.41 26.43 -30.98
CA LYS A 14 1.90 26.57 -29.59
C LYS A 14 0.83 26.25 -28.55
N ARG A 15 -0.41 26.70 -28.77
CA ARG A 15 -1.56 26.36 -27.90
C ARG A 15 -1.86 24.87 -27.90
N PHE A 16 -1.81 24.24 -29.07
CA PHE A 16 -2.01 22.79 -29.20
C PHE A 16 -0.90 22.00 -28.49
N THR A 17 0.36 22.39 -28.66
CA THR A 17 1.50 21.77 -27.96
C THR A 17 1.35 21.89 -26.44
N ASN A 18 0.91 23.04 -25.92
CA ASN A 18 0.69 23.21 -24.48
C ASN A 18 -0.43 22.31 -23.93
N VAL A 19 -1.50 22.10 -24.69
CA VAL A 19 -2.59 21.18 -24.31
C VAL A 19 -2.09 19.74 -24.28
N ILE A 20 -1.28 19.33 -25.25
CA ILE A 20 -0.67 17.99 -25.26
C ILE A 20 0.24 17.81 -24.05
N ILE A 21 1.10 18.79 -23.73
CA ILE A 21 2.00 18.72 -22.58
C ILE A 21 1.20 18.60 -21.28
N LEU A 22 0.14 19.40 -21.13
CA LEU A 22 -0.74 19.34 -19.97
C LEU A 22 -1.44 17.98 -19.84
N PHE A 23 -1.92 17.44 -20.96
CA PHE A 23 -2.54 16.12 -21.00
C PHE A 23 -1.54 15.01 -20.63
N LEU A 24 -0.31 15.07 -21.16
CA LEU A 24 0.76 14.14 -20.81
C LEU A 24 1.09 14.20 -19.32
N PHE A 25 1.14 15.41 -18.75
CA PHE A 25 1.41 15.62 -17.33
C PHE A 25 0.32 14.99 -16.44
N ILE A 26 -0.96 15.16 -16.79
CA ILE A 26 -2.09 14.53 -16.07
C ILE A 26 -2.06 13.00 -16.19
N LEU A 27 -1.66 12.47 -17.35
CA LEU A 27 -1.52 11.03 -17.56
C LEU A 27 -0.45 10.43 -16.64
N ILE A 28 0.66 11.14 -16.43
CA ILE A 28 1.76 10.71 -15.53
C ILE A 28 1.30 10.72 -14.07
N LEU A 29 0.58 11.75 -13.63
CA LEU A 29 0.05 11.84 -12.26
C LEU A 29 -0.96 10.74 -11.93
N SER A 30 -1.67 10.21 -12.93
CA SER A 30 -2.67 9.15 -12.75
C SER A 30 -2.05 7.77 -12.43
N GLN A 31 -0.72 7.63 -12.52
CA GLN A 31 -0.03 6.35 -12.28
C GLN A 31 0.47 6.14 -10.85
N SER A 32 0.18 7.04 -9.91
CA SER A 32 0.51 6.83 -8.49
C SER A 32 -0.46 5.82 -7.86
N LYS A 33 -0.42 4.56 -8.31
CA LYS A 33 -0.85 3.44 -7.48
C LYS A 33 0.19 3.30 -6.39
N ILE A 34 -0.18 3.81 -5.23
CA ILE A 34 0.51 3.58 -3.96
C ILE A 34 0.70 2.07 -3.85
N ILE A 35 1.94 1.63 -4.01
CA ILE A 35 2.36 0.29 -3.61
C ILE A 35 2.24 0.31 -2.08
N SER A 36 1.01 0.11 -1.59
CA SER A 36 0.76 -0.13 -0.19
C SER A 36 1.29 -1.53 0.05
N GLN A 37 2.48 -1.60 0.63
CA GLN A 37 3.05 -2.87 1.04
C GLN A 37 2.09 -3.46 2.09
N SER A 38 1.34 -4.48 1.69
CA SER A 38 0.65 -5.32 2.66
C SER A 38 1.75 -6.04 3.45
N LEU A 39 1.84 -5.77 4.75
CA LEU A 39 2.74 -6.47 5.67
C LEU A 39 2.49 -8.00 5.70
N LEU A 40 1.34 -8.42 5.19
CA LEU A 40 0.90 -9.81 5.16
C LEU A 40 0.74 -10.27 3.70
N ASP A 41 1.07 -11.53 3.45
CA ASP A 41 0.67 -12.23 2.23
C ASP A 41 -0.85 -12.09 2.05
N THR A 42 -1.30 -11.74 0.85
CA THR A 42 -2.73 -11.61 0.52
C THR A 42 -3.53 -12.90 0.73
N ASN A 43 -2.85 -14.05 0.79
CA ASN A 43 -3.44 -15.35 1.05
C ASN A 43 -3.34 -15.78 2.53
N ALA A 44 -2.72 -14.98 3.39
CA ALA A 44 -2.62 -15.27 4.81
C ALA A 44 -4.03 -15.29 5.44
N LYS A 45 -4.27 -16.28 6.29
CA LYS A 45 -5.53 -16.43 7.04
C LYS A 45 -5.21 -16.50 8.52
N VAL A 46 -6.05 -15.84 9.32
CA VAL A 46 -5.99 -15.94 10.78
C VAL A 46 -6.68 -17.23 11.21
N GLU A 47 -6.03 -17.99 12.09
CA GLU A 47 -6.52 -19.25 12.64
C GLU A 47 -6.45 -19.23 14.17
N GLU A 48 -7.47 -19.78 14.82
CA GLU A 48 -7.46 -20.03 16.26
C GLU A 48 -6.72 -21.35 16.54
N ILE A 49 -5.58 -21.27 17.21
CA ILE A 49 -4.75 -22.44 17.51
C ILE A 49 -5.03 -23.06 18.90
N THR A 50 -5.70 -22.31 19.79
CA THR A 50 -6.06 -22.77 21.14
C THR A 50 -7.13 -21.87 21.74
N SER A 51 -7.90 -22.41 22.68
CA SER A 51 -9.05 -21.75 23.32
C SER A 51 -9.14 -22.09 24.82
N GLY A 52 -10.05 -21.43 25.55
CA GLY A 52 -10.27 -21.70 26.97
C GLY A 52 -9.22 -21.11 27.93
N ILE A 53 -8.33 -20.27 27.42
CA ILE A 53 -7.34 -19.54 28.22
C ILE A 53 -8.01 -18.28 28.79
N GLN A 54 -7.86 -18.03 30.09
CA GLN A 54 -8.57 -16.93 30.75
C GLN A 54 -7.95 -15.56 30.42
N GLN A 55 -6.63 -15.48 30.41
CA GLN A 55 -5.89 -14.27 30.01
C GLN A 55 -4.50 -14.64 29.43
N PRO A 56 -4.42 -14.94 28.12
CA PRO A 56 -3.15 -15.25 27.46
C PRO A 56 -2.27 -13.98 27.33
N GLU A 57 -1.03 -14.03 27.81
CA GLU A 57 -0.09 -12.91 27.77
C GLU A 57 1.37 -13.38 27.57
N GLY A 58 2.20 -12.46 27.10
CA GLY A 58 3.64 -12.65 26.94
C GLY A 58 4.05 -13.79 25.99
N PRO A 59 3.49 -13.88 24.76
CA PRO A 59 3.87 -14.92 23.81
C PRO A 59 5.34 -14.77 23.40
N ILE A 60 6.11 -15.85 23.48
CA ILE A 60 7.50 -15.94 23.03
C ILE A 60 7.66 -17.22 22.23
N TRP A 61 8.30 -17.11 21.07
CA TRP A 61 8.71 -18.28 20.30
C TRP A 61 10.08 -18.76 20.77
N SER A 62 10.18 -20.03 21.12
CA SER A 62 11.45 -20.73 21.38
C SER A 62 11.64 -21.82 20.34
N ASP A 63 12.79 -21.85 19.67
CA ASP A 63 13.07 -22.87 18.64
C ASP A 63 13.07 -24.30 19.21
N SER A 64 13.28 -24.46 20.52
CA SER A 64 13.33 -25.76 21.18
C SER A 64 12.01 -26.20 21.82
N LEU A 65 11.13 -25.26 22.14
CA LEU A 65 9.89 -25.52 22.90
C LEU A 65 8.61 -25.09 22.16
N GLY A 66 8.73 -24.26 21.13
CA GLY A 66 7.59 -23.69 20.41
C GLY A 66 7.05 -22.41 21.05
N LEU A 67 5.75 -22.18 20.91
CA LEU A 67 5.06 -21.00 21.44
C LEU A 67 4.84 -21.12 22.94
N LEU A 68 5.58 -20.31 23.70
CA LEU A 68 5.44 -20.17 25.14
C LEU A 68 4.54 -18.97 25.46
N PHE A 69 3.62 -19.09 26.39
CA PHE A 69 2.80 -17.97 26.88
C PHE A 69 2.25 -18.25 28.27
N SER A 70 1.77 -17.22 28.96
CA SER A 70 1.18 -17.35 30.31
C SER A 70 -0.34 -17.18 30.24
N ASP A 71 -1.07 -17.96 31.04
CA ASP A 71 -2.43 -17.60 31.46
C ASP A 71 -2.36 -16.92 32.83
N ILE A 72 -2.40 -15.60 32.85
CA ILE A 72 -2.21 -14.81 34.08
C ILE A 72 -3.30 -15.14 35.11
N LYS A 73 -4.56 -15.22 34.66
CA LYS A 73 -5.69 -15.52 35.55
C LYS A 73 -5.78 -17.01 35.88
N GLY A 74 -5.35 -17.87 34.96
CA GLY A 74 -5.22 -19.31 35.19
C GLY A 74 -4.08 -19.69 36.12
N ASN A 75 -3.11 -18.79 36.35
CA ASN A 75 -1.88 -19.05 37.12
C ASN A 75 -1.09 -20.26 36.54
N ILE A 76 -1.01 -20.34 35.21
CA ILE A 76 -0.36 -21.42 34.46
C ILE A 76 0.55 -20.83 33.38
N ILE A 77 1.69 -21.48 33.13
CA ILE A 77 2.55 -21.21 31.97
C ILE A 77 2.41 -22.38 30.99
N TYR A 78 2.07 -22.07 29.74
CA TYR A 78 2.00 -23.03 28.64
C TYR A 78 3.33 -23.07 27.90
N LYS A 79 3.79 -24.28 27.58
CA LYS A 79 5.06 -24.55 26.92
C LYS A 79 4.97 -25.75 25.98
#